data_AF-A0A934LPG1-F1
#
_entry.id   AF-A0A934LPG1-F1
#
_cell.length_a   1.000
_cell.length_b   1.000
_cell.length_c   1.000
_cell.angle_alpha   90.00
_cell.angle_beta   90.00
_cell.angle_gamma   90.00
#
_symmetry.space_group_name_H-M   'P 1'
#
loop_
_entity.id
_entity.type
_entity.pdbx_description
1 polymer ?
#
loop_
_entity_poly.entity_id
_entity_poly.type
_entity_poly.pdbx_seq_one_letter_code
_entity_poly.pdbx_strand_id
1 'polypeptide(L)'
;METPKPANKNRTIWIIVGVAAVLCIIACAVTFLVVGKMGSDMFNMNPEDVQAVSDTIAQYDMPPGYKPVMSMSLPSMYDIVALSGDNSSMMIMLMQFTGNLGMTEEQMQEQVRQSFEQQSGQGGAQMQVVETREDTIRGQKVTITVSEGTGEGVTLRQWMTVFAGNGGPTVLMIQGSTSDWDETLITNFIHSIR
;
A
#
# COMPACT_ATOMS: atom_id res chain seq x y z
N MET A 1 28.82 -12.95 -73.79
CA MET A 1 28.20 -13.55 -72.60
C MET A 1 29.13 -13.27 -71.44
N GLU A 2 28.88 -12.18 -70.72
CA GLU A 2 29.70 -11.74 -69.59
C GLU A 2 29.29 -12.50 -68.32
N THR A 3 30.29 -12.98 -67.58
CA THR A 3 30.09 -13.75 -66.35
C THR A 3 29.71 -12.82 -65.17
N PRO A 4 28.78 -13.23 -64.29
CA PRO A 4 28.38 -12.41 -63.15
C PRO A 4 29.49 -12.33 -62.10
N LYS A 5 29.85 -11.09 -61.75
CA LYS A 5 30.77 -10.70 -60.68
C LYS A 5 30.31 -11.28 -59.33
N PRO A 6 31.16 -12.00 -58.57
CA PRO A 6 30.74 -12.58 -57.30
C PRO A 6 30.44 -11.47 -56.28
N ALA A 7 29.17 -11.39 -55.87
CA ALA A 7 28.74 -10.51 -54.79
C ALA A 7 29.47 -10.89 -53.49
N ASN A 8 30.04 -9.89 -52.81
CA ASN A 8 30.83 -10.04 -51.59
C ASN A 8 29.94 -10.40 -50.38
N LYS A 9 29.41 -11.61 -50.38
CA LYS A 9 28.51 -12.19 -49.37
C LYS A 9 28.95 -11.89 -47.92
N ASN A 10 30.25 -11.87 -47.65
CA ASN A 10 30.82 -11.58 -46.33
C ASN A 10 30.58 -10.13 -45.88
N ARG A 11 30.66 -9.14 -46.78
CA ARG A 11 30.43 -7.72 -46.43
C ARG A 11 28.97 -7.45 -46.09
N THR A 12 28.05 -8.14 -46.76
CA THR A 12 26.61 -8.04 -46.50
C THR A 12 26.25 -8.66 -45.15
N ILE A 13 26.89 -9.79 -44.78
CA ILE A 13 26.71 -10.44 -43.48
C ILE A 13 27.17 -9.52 -42.34
N TRP A 14 28.33 -8.87 -42.46
CA TRP A 14 28.83 -7.94 -41.43
C TRP A 14 27.95 -6.70 -41.26
N ILE A 15 27.32 -6.21 -42.34
CA ILE A 15 26.37 -5.09 -42.26
C ILE A 15 25.10 -5.52 -41.51
N ILE A 16 24.55 -6.70 -41.80
CA ILE A 16 23.34 -7.21 -41.13
C ILE A 16 23.60 -7.43 -39.63
N VAL A 17 24.75 -8.02 -39.27
CA VAL A 17 25.14 -8.22 -37.86
C VAL A 17 25.32 -6.90 -37.13
N GLY A 18 25.96 -5.91 -37.78
CA GLY A 18 26.12 -4.57 -37.20
C GLY A 18 24.78 -3.87 -36.95
N VAL A 19 23.85 -3.93 -37.90
CA VAL A 19 22.51 -3.33 -37.76
C VAL A 19 21.71 -4.04 -36.67
N ALA A 20 21.72 -5.38 -36.61
CA ALA A 20 21.00 -6.13 -35.58
C ALA A 20 21.51 -5.85 -34.16
N ALA A 21 22.84 -5.72 -33.98
CA ALA A 21 23.43 -5.40 -32.69
C ALA A 21 23.04 -3.98 -32.22
N VAL A 22 23.06 -2.99 -33.11
CA VAL A 22 22.64 -1.62 -32.80
C VAL A 22 21.15 -1.55 -32.45
N LEU A 23 20.31 -2.29 -33.17
CA LEU A 23 18.86 -2.33 -32.93
C LEU A 23 18.53 -2.98 -31.58
N CYS A 24 19.30 -4.00 -31.18
CA CYS A 24 19.19 -4.63 -29.87
C CYS A 24 19.61 -3.70 -28.72
N ILE A 25 20.69 -2.92 -28.91
CA ILE A 25 21.14 -1.92 -27.93
C ILE A 25 20.10 -0.82 -27.74
N ILE A 26 19.48 -0.35 -28.84
CA ILE A 26 18.41 0.66 -28.77
C ILE A 26 17.19 0.09 -28.05
N ALA A 27 16.79 -1.14 -28.35
CA ALA A 27 15.66 -1.78 -27.67
C ALA A 27 15.91 -1.92 -26.16
N CYS A 28 17.11 -2.33 -25.76
CA CYS A 28 17.50 -2.42 -24.35
C CYS A 28 17.57 -1.05 -23.66
N ALA A 29 18.05 0.00 -24.33
CA ALA A 29 18.10 1.35 -23.77
C ALA A 29 16.70 1.94 -23.57
N VAL A 30 15.78 1.69 -24.52
CA VAL A 30 14.39 2.12 -24.42
C VAL A 30 13.66 1.39 -23.28
N THR A 31 13.83 0.07 -23.15
CA THR A 31 13.22 -0.66 -22.02
C THR A 31 13.79 -0.21 -20.68
N PHE A 32 15.09 0.04 -20.57
CA PHE A 32 15.69 0.54 -19.32
C PHE A 32 15.16 1.93 -18.93
N LEU A 33 14.95 2.82 -19.90
CA LEU A 33 14.40 4.16 -19.66
C LEU A 33 12.92 4.14 -19.30
N VAL A 34 12.12 3.30 -19.97
CA VAL A 34 10.67 3.19 -19.69
C VAL A 34 10.43 2.51 -18.34
N VAL A 35 11.15 1.42 -18.03
CA VAL A 35 11.05 0.72 -16.75
C VAL A 35 11.64 1.55 -15.61
N GLY A 36 12.74 2.26 -15.84
CA GLY A 36 13.32 3.17 -14.86
C GLY A 36 12.40 4.33 -14.48
N LYS A 37 11.60 4.84 -15.42
CA LYS A 37 10.61 5.89 -15.17
C LYS A 37 9.32 5.37 -14.53
N MET A 38 8.92 4.12 -14.79
CA MET A 38 7.76 3.50 -14.12
C MET A 38 8.09 2.95 -12.72
N GLY A 39 9.36 2.65 -12.43
CA GLY A 39 9.78 2.14 -11.12
C GLY A 39 9.80 3.20 -10.02
N SER A 40 9.95 4.49 -10.36
CA SER A 40 9.95 5.59 -9.40
C SER A 40 8.55 5.98 -8.90
N ASP A 41 7.50 5.61 -9.64
CA ASP A 41 6.12 6.02 -9.31
C ASP A 41 5.44 5.06 -8.32
N MET A 42 5.98 3.85 -8.10
CA MET A 42 5.37 2.84 -7.20
C MET A 42 5.70 3.03 -5.71
N PHE A 43 6.77 3.76 -5.37
CA PHE A 43 7.16 4.06 -3.98
C PHE A 43 7.33 5.57 -3.82
N ASN A 44 6.21 6.29 -3.82
CA ASN A 44 6.24 7.73 -3.80
C ASN A 44 6.15 8.24 -2.34
N MET A 45 7.29 8.73 -1.85
CA MET A 45 7.43 9.37 -0.52
C MET A 45 7.25 10.90 -0.60
N ASN A 46 6.78 11.43 -1.75
CA ASN A 46 6.49 12.86 -1.87
C ASN A 46 5.23 13.21 -1.08
N PRO A 47 5.28 14.20 -0.17
CA PRO A 47 4.13 14.56 0.68
C PRO A 47 2.91 15.05 -0.12
N GLU A 48 3.11 15.63 -1.31
CA GLU A 48 2.01 16.04 -2.21
C GLU A 48 1.26 14.83 -2.79
N ASP A 49 1.97 13.74 -3.13
CA ASP A 49 1.37 12.51 -3.65
C ASP A 49 0.64 11.74 -2.53
N VAL A 50 1.12 11.82 -1.29
CA VAL A 50 0.44 11.19 -0.15
C VAL A 50 -0.88 11.89 0.16
N GLN A 51 -0.96 13.22 0.04
CA GLN A 51 -2.23 13.92 0.24
C GLN A 51 -3.23 13.55 -0.86
N ALA A 52 -2.77 13.40 -2.11
CA ALA A 52 -3.62 12.95 -3.20
C ALA A 52 -4.18 11.54 -2.96
N VAL A 53 -3.35 10.57 -2.53
CA VAL A 53 -3.81 9.20 -2.18
C VAL A 53 -4.67 9.19 -0.92
N SER A 54 -4.38 10.05 0.06
CA SER A 54 -5.25 10.21 1.23
C SER A 54 -6.65 10.65 0.82
N ASP A 55 -6.75 11.64 -0.07
CA ASP A 55 -8.02 12.16 -0.56
C ASP A 55 -8.82 11.12 -1.37
N THR A 56 -8.15 10.20 -2.08
CA THR A 56 -8.82 9.06 -2.73
C THR A 56 -9.37 8.06 -1.72
N ILE A 57 -8.73 7.91 -0.55
CA ILE A 57 -9.19 7.01 0.49
C ILE A 57 -10.34 7.63 1.30
N ALA A 58 -10.07 8.71 2.03
CA ALA A 58 -11.03 9.45 2.85
C ALA A 58 -10.44 10.79 3.29
N GLN A 59 -11.28 11.80 3.54
CA GLN A 59 -10.80 13.05 4.14
C GLN A 59 -10.72 12.87 5.64
N TYR A 60 -9.64 13.33 6.29
CA TYR A 60 -9.49 13.28 7.74
C TYR A 60 -8.60 14.41 8.23
N ASP A 61 -8.70 14.73 9.52
CA ASP A 61 -7.79 15.67 10.15
C ASP A 61 -6.53 14.91 10.60
N MET A 62 -5.37 15.33 10.09
CA MET A 62 -4.09 14.70 10.45
C MET A 62 -3.88 14.80 11.97
N PRO A 63 -3.59 13.69 12.67
CA PRO A 63 -3.34 13.75 14.10
C PRO A 63 -2.11 14.63 14.40
N PRO A 64 -2.11 15.37 15.53
CA PRO A 64 -0.98 16.26 15.86
C PRO A 64 0.35 15.50 15.91
N GLY A 65 1.37 16.02 15.21
CA GLY A 65 2.70 15.42 15.17
C GLY A 65 2.83 14.17 14.29
N TYR A 66 1.76 13.79 13.56
CA TYR A 66 1.82 12.75 12.55
C TYR A 66 2.18 13.32 11.19
N LYS A 67 2.94 12.53 10.44
CA LYS A 67 3.23 12.79 9.05
C LYS A 67 3.04 11.52 8.24
N PRO A 68 2.73 11.64 6.95
CA PRO A 68 2.73 10.48 6.09
C PRO A 68 4.16 9.96 5.90
N VAL A 69 4.32 8.65 6.03
CA VAL A 69 5.61 7.96 5.88
C VAL A 69 5.63 7.02 4.68
N MET A 70 4.45 6.65 4.17
CA MET A 70 4.31 5.81 2.99
C MET A 70 2.99 6.13 2.30
N SER A 71 3.03 6.21 0.97
CA SER A 71 1.84 6.08 0.15
C SER A 71 2.13 5.18 -1.03
N MET A 72 1.13 4.41 -1.44
CA MET A 72 1.21 3.58 -2.63
C MET A 72 -0.18 3.53 -3.25
N SER A 73 -0.28 3.83 -4.54
CA SER A 73 -1.51 3.71 -5.30
C SER A 73 -1.25 2.73 -6.44
N LEU A 74 -1.98 1.62 -6.45
CA LEU A 74 -1.99 0.64 -7.52
C LEU A 74 -3.34 0.76 -8.24
N PRO A 75 -3.37 1.41 -9.42
CA PRO A 75 -4.61 1.63 -10.15
C PRO A 75 -5.39 0.33 -10.34
N SER A 76 -6.68 0.36 -10.02
CA SER A 76 -7.60 -0.79 -10.11
C SER A 76 -7.35 -1.94 -9.11
N MET A 77 -6.53 -1.74 -8.08
CA MET A 77 -6.29 -2.72 -7.04
C MET A 77 -6.51 -2.13 -5.65
N TYR A 78 -5.58 -1.30 -5.17
CA TYR A 78 -5.64 -0.72 -3.84
C TYR A 78 -4.80 0.54 -3.71
N ASP A 79 -5.20 1.39 -2.76
CA ASP A 79 -4.50 2.59 -2.32
C ASP A 79 -4.13 2.41 -0.84
N ILE A 80 -2.89 2.74 -0.48
CA ILE A 80 -2.37 2.64 0.88
C ILE A 80 -1.78 3.98 1.30
N VAL A 81 -2.09 4.40 2.52
CA VAL A 81 -1.42 5.50 3.22
C VAL A 81 -1.03 5.02 4.61
N ALA A 82 0.23 5.24 4.99
CA ALA A 82 0.70 5.04 6.35
C ALA A 82 1.19 6.36 6.95
N LEU A 83 0.78 6.63 8.17
CA LEU A 83 1.11 7.80 8.97
C LEU A 83 1.89 7.35 10.20
N SER A 84 2.91 8.12 10.58
CA SER A 84 3.70 7.89 11.79
C SER A 84 3.85 9.20 12.54
N GLY A 85 3.79 9.12 13.87
CA GLY A 85 4.17 10.24 14.74
C GLY A 85 5.69 10.39 14.84
N ASP A 86 6.20 11.62 14.92
CA ASP A 86 7.65 11.90 15.01
C ASP A 86 8.33 11.28 16.24
N ASN A 87 7.58 11.03 17.32
CA ASN A 87 8.05 10.43 18.57
C ASN A 87 7.09 9.36 19.10
N SER A 88 6.33 8.74 18.20
CA SER A 88 5.33 7.75 18.57
C SER A 88 5.70 6.40 17.98
N SER A 89 5.62 5.34 18.79
CA SER A 89 5.63 3.97 18.27
C SER A 89 4.32 3.60 17.58
N MET A 90 3.32 4.49 17.61
CA MET A 90 2.05 4.28 16.93
C MET A 90 2.12 4.65 15.44
N MET A 91 1.65 3.72 14.62
CA MET A 91 1.49 3.85 13.18
C MET A 91 0.00 3.69 12.82
N ILE A 92 -0.49 4.56 11.94
CA ILE A 92 -1.84 4.50 11.39
C ILE A 92 -1.71 4.12 9.93
N MET A 93 -2.42 3.09 9.48
CA MET A 93 -2.43 2.63 8.10
C MET A 93 -3.87 2.59 7.59
N LEU A 94 -4.11 3.21 6.44
CA LEU A 94 -5.34 3.07 5.67
C LEU A 94 -5.03 2.31 4.40
N MET A 95 -5.85 1.31 4.09
CA MET A 95 -5.78 0.54 2.85
C MET A 95 -7.16 0.47 2.23
N GLN A 96 -7.36 1.15 1.10
CA GLN A 96 -8.60 1.09 0.35
C GLN A 96 -8.46 0.13 -0.82
N PHE A 97 -9.46 -0.71 -1.03
CA PHE A 97 -9.55 -1.54 -2.21
C PHE A 97 -10.34 -0.79 -3.29
N THR A 98 -9.63 -0.37 -4.35
CA THR A 98 -10.18 0.41 -5.46
C THR A 98 -10.58 -0.45 -6.66
N GLY A 99 -10.22 -1.74 -6.64
CA GLY A 99 -10.66 -2.71 -7.62
C GLY A 99 -12.13 -3.12 -7.42
N ASN A 100 -12.85 -3.35 -8.52
CA ASN A 100 -14.16 -4.00 -8.47
C ASN A 100 -13.97 -5.49 -8.18
N LEU A 101 -13.61 -5.83 -6.94
CA LEU A 101 -13.41 -7.20 -6.49
C LEU A 101 -14.74 -7.96 -6.35
N GLY A 102 -15.89 -7.30 -6.58
CA GLY A 102 -17.22 -7.88 -6.39
C GLY A 102 -17.50 -8.26 -4.93
N MET A 103 -16.67 -7.78 -3.99
CA MET A 103 -16.79 -8.05 -2.57
C MET A 103 -17.53 -6.92 -1.87
N THR A 104 -18.48 -7.27 -1.00
CA THR A 104 -19.13 -6.32 -0.11
C THR A 104 -18.23 -5.95 1.07
N GLU A 105 -18.58 -4.87 1.77
CA GLU A 105 -17.88 -4.45 2.99
C GLU A 105 -17.90 -5.55 4.06
N GLU A 106 -19.03 -6.23 4.23
CA GLU A 106 -19.18 -7.32 5.19
C GLU A 106 -18.30 -8.52 4.82
N GLN A 107 -18.21 -8.85 3.52
CA GLN A 107 -17.32 -9.91 3.04
C GLN A 107 -15.85 -9.56 3.27
N MET A 108 -15.49 -8.30 3.11
CA MET A 108 -14.13 -7.84 3.39
C MET A 108 -13.81 -7.85 4.87
N GLN A 109 -14.72 -7.38 5.72
CA GLN A 109 -14.58 -7.43 7.16
C GLN A 109 -14.36 -8.87 7.63
N GLU A 110 -15.15 -9.81 7.10
CA GLU A 110 -15.01 -11.23 7.40
C GLU A 110 -13.67 -11.80 6.93
N GLN A 111 -13.21 -11.45 5.72
CA GLN A 111 -11.91 -11.88 5.20
C GLN A 111 -10.74 -11.30 6.02
N VAL A 112 -10.81 -10.02 6.39
CA VAL A 112 -9.80 -9.35 7.22
C VAL A 112 -9.74 -10.02 8.59
N ARG A 113 -10.90 -10.30 9.20
CA ARG A 113 -11.01 -11.04 10.46
C ARG A 113 -10.37 -12.42 10.37
N GLN A 114 -10.71 -13.21 9.35
CA GLN A 114 -10.14 -14.54 9.12
C GLN A 114 -8.62 -14.50 8.89
N SER A 115 -8.15 -13.52 8.10
CA SER A 115 -6.71 -13.37 7.83
C SER A 115 -5.94 -13.02 9.10
N PHE A 116 -6.55 -12.21 9.97
CA PHE A 116 -5.96 -11.84 11.25
C PHE A 116 -5.94 -13.02 12.22
N GLU A 117 -7.01 -13.80 12.31
CA GLU A 117 -7.05 -15.04 13.09
C GLU A 117 -5.95 -16.03 12.64
N GLN A 118 -5.68 -16.11 11.33
CA GLN A 118 -4.59 -16.95 10.81
C GLN A 118 -3.21 -16.39 11.15
N GLN A 119 -3.00 -15.07 10.99
CA GLN A 119 -1.71 -14.42 11.29
C GLN A 119 -1.36 -14.42 12.78
N SER A 120 -2.37 -14.27 13.64
CA SER A 120 -2.22 -14.33 15.11
C SER A 120 -1.60 -15.64 15.61
N GLY A 121 -1.70 -16.71 14.83
CA GLY A 121 -1.10 -18.02 15.14
C GLY A 121 0.31 -18.24 14.60
N GLN A 122 0.84 -17.39 13.70
CA GLN A 122 2.06 -17.66 12.93
C GLN A 122 3.15 -16.57 12.98
N GLY A 123 2.85 -15.34 13.41
CA GLY A 123 3.80 -14.22 13.49
C GLY A 123 4.46 -14.05 14.86
N GLY A 124 5.72 -13.56 14.90
CA GLY A 124 6.59 -13.49 16.10
C GLY A 124 6.10 -12.65 17.29
N ALA A 125 4.97 -11.97 17.19
CA ALA A 125 4.20 -11.46 18.32
C ALA A 125 2.80 -12.06 18.22
N GLN A 126 2.45 -12.94 19.15
CA GLN A 126 1.17 -13.64 19.16
C GLN A 126 0.07 -12.64 19.59
N MET A 127 -0.51 -11.95 18.61
CA MET A 127 -1.57 -10.94 18.84
C MET A 127 -2.89 -11.65 19.14
N GLN A 128 -3.48 -11.42 20.30
CA GLN A 128 -4.77 -11.98 20.70
C GLN A 128 -5.83 -10.89 20.69
N VAL A 129 -7.03 -11.20 20.17
CA VAL A 129 -8.17 -10.29 20.27
C VAL A 129 -8.56 -10.17 21.75
N VAL A 130 -8.46 -8.95 22.30
CA VAL A 130 -8.79 -8.66 23.70
C VAL A 130 -10.14 -7.95 23.85
N GLU A 131 -10.58 -7.25 22.80
CA GLU A 131 -11.83 -6.51 22.81
C GLU A 131 -12.40 -6.39 21.38
N THR A 132 -13.71 -6.36 21.28
CA THR A 132 -14.43 -5.99 20.06
C THR A 132 -15.52 -5.01 20.44
N ARG A 133 -15.56 -3.84 19.81
CA ARG A 133 -16.49 -2.78 20.15
C ARG A 133 -17.06 -2.09 18.92
N GLU A 134 -18.27 -1.55 19.04
CA GLU A 134 -18.88 -0.72 18.00
C GLU A 134 -18.41 0.73 18.14
N ASP A 135 -18.14 1.38 17.02
CA ASP A 135 -17.95 2.83 16.93
C ASP A 135 -18.63 3.35 15.65
N THR A 136 -18.48 4.64 15.35
CA THR A 136 -19.03 5.28 14.17
C THR A 136 -17.94 5.97 13.37
N ILE A 137 -17.84 5.62 12.08
CA ILE A 137 -16.99 6.30 11.10
C ILE A 137 -17.92 6.77 9.97
N ARG A 138 -17.83 8.05 9.60
CA ARG A 138 -18.70 8.67 8.57
C ARG A 138 -20.21 8.47 8.80
N GLY A 139 -20.64 8.41 10.06
CA GLY A 139 -22.05 8.17 10.42
C GLY A 139 -22.52 6.72 10.23
N GLN A 140 -21.65 5.80 9.83
CA GLN A 140 -21.94 4.38 9.74
C GLN A 140 -21.34 3.64 10.94
N LYS A 141 -22.09 2.65 11.45
CA LYS A 141 -21.59 1.78 12.51
C LYS A 141 -20.48 0.89 11.97
N VAL A 142 -19.36 0.85 12.68
CA VAL A 142 -18.22 0.00 12.37
C VAL A 142 -17.87 -0.85 13.58
N THR A 143 -17.25 -2.01 13.34
CA THR A 143 -16.76 -2.88 14.41
C THR A 143 -15.24 -2.75 14.51
N ILE A 144 -14.76 -2.20 15.62
CA ILE A 144 -13.34 -2.11 15.94
C ILE A 144 -12.94 -3.38 16.68
N THR A 145 -11.98 -4.11 16.13
CA THR A 145 -11.31 -5.24 16.78
C THR A 145 -10.01 -4.75 17.41
N VAL A 146 -9.89 -4.92 18.72
CA VAL A 146 -8.69 -4.57 19.49
C VAL A 146 -7.94 -5.85 19.82
N SER A 147 -6.66 -5.87 19.48
CA SER A 147 -5.78 -7.01 19.72
C SER A 147 -4.51 -6.58 20.43
N GLU A 148 -3.96 -7.46 21.26
CA GLU A 148 -2.71 -7.23 21.97
C GLU A 148 -1.80 -8.43 21.86
N GLY A 149 -0.50 -8.17 21.76
CA GLY A 149 0.52 -9.20 21.72
C GLY A 149 1.79 -8.70 22.39
N THR A 150 2.56 -9.62 22.95
CA THR A 150 3.88 -9.30 23.50
C THR A 150 4.94 -9.94 22.62
N GLY A 151 5.81 -9.11 22.05
CA GLY A 151 6.98 -9.53 21.28
C GLY A 151 8.23 -8.88 21.87
N GLU A 152 9.29 -9.66 22.10
CA GLU A 152 10.59 -9.16 22.59
C GLU A 152 10.53 -8.28 23.86
N GLY A 153 9.52 -8.51 24.72
CA GLY A 153 9.32 -7.76 25.97
C GLY A 153 8.54 -6.45 25.82
N VAL A 154 8.07 -6.12 24.62
CA VAL A 154 7.20 -4.97 24.34
C VAL A 154 5.78 -5.46 24.08
N THR A 155 4.81 -4.90 24.80
CA THR A 155 3.39 -5.18 24.56
C THR A 155 2.86 -4.21 23.51
N LEU A 156 2.50 -4.76 22.36
CA LEU A 156 1.89 -4.07 21.25
C LEU A 156 0.36 -4.16 21.35
N ARG A 157 -0.30 -3.06 21.00
CA ARG A 157 -1.75 -3.00 20.81
C ARG A 157 -2.04 -2.62 19.36
N GLN A 158 -3.08 -3.24 18.81
CA GLN A 158 -3.56 -2.99 17.47
C GLN A 158 -5.07 -2.80 17.47
N TRP A 159 -5.54 -1.78 16.78
CA TRP A 159 -6.92 -1.60 16.36
C TRP A 159 -7.05 -1.91 14.88
N MET A 160 -8.13 -2.58 14.52
CA MET A 160 -8.46 -2.87 13.14
C MET A 160 -9.96 -2.71 12.92
N THR A 161 -10.34 -2.02 11.87
CA THR A 161 -11.74 -1.87 11.45
C THR A 161 -11.82 -1.75 9.93
N VAL A 162 -12.99 -2.05 9.37
CA VAL A 162 -13.32 -1.78 7.98
C VAL A 162 -14.41 -0.72 7.95
N PHE A 163 -14.36 0.18 6.97
CA PHE A 163 -15.37 1.20 6.73
C PHE A 163 -15.46 1.54 5.24
N ALA A 164 -16.54 2.19 4.81
CA ALA A 164 -16.67 2.69 3.45
C ALA A 164 -15.84 3.97 3.22
N GLY A 165 -14.76 3.88 2.45
CA GLY A 165 -14.00 5.04 1.96
C GLY A 165 -14.58 5.62 0.66
N ASN A 166 -13.92 6.63 0.09
CA ASN A 166 -14.38 7.33 -1.12
C ASN A 166 -14.34 6.46 -2.38
N GLY A 167 -13.35 5.58 -2.53
CA GLY A 167 -13.19 4.67 -3.68
C GLY A 167 -13.57 3.21 -3.41
N GLY A 168 -13.97 2.85 -2.18
CA GLY A 168 -14.38 1.49 -1.83
C GLY A 168 -14.18 1.13 -0.36
N PRO A 169 -14.40 -0.14 0.01
CA PRO A 169 -14.12 -0.64 1.35
C PRO A 169 -12.66 -0.36 1.74
N THR A 170 -12.48 0.19 2.94
CA THR A 170 -11.21 0.66 3.45
C THR A 170 -10.92 0.02 4.81
N VAL A 171 -9.77 -0.61 4.93
CA VAL A 171 -9.23 -1.12 6.18
C VAL A 171 -8.47 -0.01 6.87
N LEU A 172 -8.84 0.29 8.10
CA LEU A 172 -8.07 1.10 9.03
C LEU A 172 -7.38 0.18 10.02
N MET A 173 -6.06 0.30 10.11
CA MET A 173 -5.23 -0.40 11.08
C MET A 173 -4.42 0.63 11.86
N ILE A 174 -4.41 0.53 13.18
CA ILE A 174 -3.60 1.37 14.05
C ILE A 174 -2.85 0.45 14.98
N GLN A 175 -1.53 0.53 15.02
CA GLN A 175 -0.70 -0.34 15.86
C GLN A 175 0.35 0.47 16.58
N GLY A 176 0.73 0.07 17.80
CA GLY A 176 1.81 0.71 18.55
C GLY A 176 2.07 0.04 19.89
N SER A 177 3.08 0.52 20.62
CA SER A 177 3.31 0.07 22.00
C SER A 177 2.17 0.53 22.89
N THR A 178 1.73 -0.33 23.81
CA THR A 178 0.78 0.03 24.88
C THR A 178 1.29 1.17 25.76
N SER A 179 2.61 1.37 25.87
CA SER A 179 3.20 2.48 26.62
C SER A 179 2.94 3.86 26.00
N ASP A 180 2.82 3.90 24.68
CA ASP A 180 2.68 5.13 23.90
C ASP A 180 1.27 5.27 23.32
N TRP A 181 0.35 4.38 23.71
CA TRP A 181 -0.99 4.29 23.16
C TRP A 181 -1.86 5.48 23.62
N ASP A 182 -2.17 6.38 22.69
CA ASP A 182 -3.07 7.52 22.95
C ASP A 182 -4.45 7.25 22.34
N GLU A 183 -5.33 6.69 23.17
CA GLU A 183 -6.70 6.39 22.78
C GLU A 183 -7.50 7.64 22.40
N THR A 184 -7.20 8.79 23.00
CA THR A 184 -7.93 10.04 22.71
C THR A 184 -7.55 10.56 21.33
N LEU A 185 -6.25 10.56 21.01
CA LEU A 185 -5.76 10.93 19.67
C LEU A 185 -6.36 10.03 18.59
N ILE A 186 -6.38 8.71 18.84
CA ILE A 186 -6.95 7.74 17.90
C ILE A 186 -8.45 7.95 17.72
N THR A 187 -9.20 8.15 18.80
CA THR A 187 -10.65 8.39 18.74
C THR A 187 -10.96 9.68 17.99
N ASN A 188 -10.22 10.76 18.24
CA ASN A 188 -10.37 12.01 17.51
C ASN A 188 -10.04 11.84 16.02
N PHE A 189 -9.03 11.04 15.69
CA PHE A 189 -8.68 10.72 14.32
C PHE A 189 -9.83 10.02 13.59
N ILE A 190 -10.38 8.93 14.15
CA ILE A 190 -11.47 8.19 13.49
C ILE A 190 -12.74 9.03 13.32
N HIS A 191 -13.03 9.92 14.27
CA HIS A 191 -14.19 10.82 14.20
C HIS A 191 -13.96 12.00 13.24
N SER A 192 -12.72 12.27 12.86
CA SER A 192 -12.40 13.26 11.82
C SER A 192 -12.60 12.74 10.39
N ILE A 193 -12.74 11.43 10.21
CA ILE A 193 -12.89 10.79 8.89
C ILE A 193 -14.25 11.16 8.27
N ARG A 194 -14.20 11.68 7.04
CA ARG A 194 -15.31 12.26 6.27
C ARG A 194 -15.43 11.65 4.88
#